data_AF-A0A8H8CDN1-F1
#
_entry.id   AF-A0A8H8CDN1-F1
#
_cell.length_a   1.000
_cell.length_b   1.000
_cell.length_c   1.000
_cell.angle_alpha   90.00
_cell.angle_beta   90.00
_cell.angle_gamma   90.00
#
_symmetry.space_group_name_H-M   'P 1'
#
loop_
_entity.id
_entity.type
_entity.pdbx_description
1 polymer ?
#
loop_
_entity_poly.entity_id
_entity_poly.type
_entity_poly.pdbx_seq_one_letter_code
_entity_poly.pdbx_strand_id
1 'polypeptide(L)'
;MDRAENKELMKKSLSKLVRLGLAVEIDAMKAAMNNPLSCYEWVRKCNPNFDQRLKTSAISFQGGVPVFREEKLNLLLGYGLDPQKLTYMRNIAKDIFKDKGNELQDQLKIKIGRSAYVYMIPDFWGVLEPDAVYIEFSSFTDGINGLSNVTLNSNEVLVARSSAHYPSYIQRVKAIAKIELVRLKNIIVFSTKDSTNEDQSLASKLSSGDYDRDQA
;
A
#
# COMPACT_ATOMS: atom_id res chain seq x y z
N MET A 1 1.75 17.15 -8.69
CA MET A 1 0.79 18.12 -9.26
C MET A 1 1.31 18.79 -10.52
N ASP A 2 2.63 18.94 -10.68
CA ASP A 2 3.22 19.61 -11.85
C ASP A 2 2.71 19.08 -13.20
N ARG A 3 2.72 17.74 -13.38
CA ARG A 3 2.27 17.04 -14.60
C ARG A 3 0.76 16.83 -14.71
N ALA A 4 -0.04 17.39 -13.80
CA ALA A 4 -1.49 17.23 -13.88
C ALA A 4 -2.08 18.15 -14.96
N GLU A 5 -2.89 17.60 -15.86
CA GLU A 5 -3.62 18.38 -16.87
C GLU A 5 -4.52 19.45 -16.22
N ASN A 6 -5.19 19.07 -15.12
CA ASN A 6 -5.95 19.99 -14.28
C ASN A 6 -5.50 19.86 -12.81
N LYS A 7 -4.72 20.85 -12.35
CA LYS A 7 -4.13 20.88 -11.00
C LYS A 7 -5.20 20.94 -9.90
N GLU A 8 -6.26 21.72 -10.10
CA GLU A 8 -7.34 21.86 -9.11
C GLU A 8 -8.14 20.56 -8.97
N LEU A 9 -8.46 19.91 -10.10
CA LEU A 9 -9.15 18.63 -10.10
C LEU A 9 -8.30 17.54 -9.43
N MET A 10 -6.98 17.52 -9.70
CA MET A 10 -6.06 16.57 -9.07
C MET A 10 -6.02 16.75 -7.54
N LYS A 11 -5.90 18.01 -7.06
CA LYS A 11 -5.95 18.34 -5.63
C LYS A 11 -7.25 17.86 -4.98
N LYS A 12 -8.38 18.14 -5.62
CA LYS A 12 -9.70 17.74 -5.14
C LYS A 12 -9.83 16.22 -5.09
N SER A 13 -9.28 15.52 -6.08
CA SER A 13 -9.30 14.06 -6.15
C SER A 13 -8.47 13.42 -5.04
N LEU A 14 -7.25 13.90 -4.80
CA LEU A 14 -6.42 13.45 -3.68
C LEU A 14 -7.11 13.71 -2.34
N SER A 15 -7.66 14.92 -2.14
CA SER A 15 -8.37 15.24 -0.90
C SER A 15 -9.58 14.33 -0.67
N LYS A 16 -10.33 14.02 -1.74
CA LYS A 16 -11.45 13.07 -1.70
C LYS A 16 -10.97 11.66 -1.34
N LEU A 17 -9.87 11.19 -1.93
CA LEU A 17 -9.29 9.87 -1.62
C LEU A 17 -8.89 9.76 -0.14
N VAL A 18 -8.20 10.77 0.40
CA VAL A 18 -7.81 10.79 1.82
C VAL A 18 -9.05 10.75 2.72
N ARG A 19 -10.06 11.58 2.44
CA ARG A 19 -11.30 11.63 3.24
C ARG A 19 -12.05 10.30 3.20
N LEU A 20 -12.17 9.69 2.02
CA LEU A 20 -12.83 8.39 1.86
C LEU A 20 -12.07 7.29 2.58
N GLY A 21 -10.74 7.22 2.43
CA GLY A 21 -9.91 6.24 3.13
C GLY A 21 -10.04 6.35 4.64
N LEU A 22 -9.98 7.57 5.19
CA LEU A 22 -10.17 7.81 6.62
C LEU A 22 -11.57 7.44 7.10
N ALA A 23 -12.62 7.76 6.34
CA ALA A 23 -13.99 7.41 6.71
C ALA A 23 -14.17 5.89 6.80
N VAL A 24 -13.65 5.15 5.82
CA VAL A 24 -13.68 3.68 5.82
C VAL A 24 -12.95 3.10 7.03
N GLU A 25 -11.77 3.63 7.39
CA GLU A 25 -11.04 3.15 8.56
C GLU A 25 -11.73 3.48 9.89
N ILE A 26 -12.36 4.65 10.01
CA ILE A 26 -13.14 5.04 11.18
C ILE A 26 -14.35 4.12 11.34
N ASP A 27 -15.08 3.87 10.26
CA ASP A 27 -16.28 3.03 10.30
C ASP A 27 -15.92 1.57 10.55
N ALA A 28 -14.80 1.09 10.01
CA ALA A 28 -14.25 -0.23 10.33
C ALA A 28 -13.89 -0.35 11.82
N MET A 29 -13.27 0.67 12.42
CA MET A 29 -13.01 0.70 13.87
C MET A 29 -14.31 0.66 14.68
N LYS A 30 -15.29 1.52 14.35
CA LYS A 30 -16.59 1.55 15.05
C LYS A 30 -17.31 0.21 14.98
N ALA A 31 -17.35 -0.39 13.79
CA ALA A 31 -17.96 -1.70 13.58
C ALA A 31 -17.24 -2.79 14.38
N ALA A 32 -15.91 -2.80 14.36
CA ALA A 32 -15.11 -3.75 15.12
C ALA A 32 -15.35 -3.65 16.62
N MET A 33 -15.52 -2.44 17.16
CA MET A 33 -15.80 -2.23 18.58
C MET A 33 -17.15 -2.83 19.03
N ASN A 34 -18.09 -3.14 18.13
CA ASN A 34 -19.39 -3.70 18.53
C ASN A 34 -19.34 -5.19 18.89
N ASN A 35 -18.24 -5.88 18.59
CA ASN A 35 -18.08 -7.31 18.89
C ASN A 35 -16.65 -7.55 19.42
N PRO A 36 -16.46 -8.21 20.59
CA PRO A 36 -15.13 -8.46 21.14
C PRO A 36 -14.17 -9.18 20.19
N LEU A 37 -14.65 -10.16 19.41
CA LEU A 37 -13.84 -10.90 18.44
C LEU A 37 -13.43 -10.00 17.27
N SER A 38 -14.38 -9.23 16.72
CA SER A 38 -14.07 -8.28 15.63
C SER A 38 -13.12 -7.18 16.10
N CYS A 39 -13.25 -6.72 17.35
CA CYS A 39 -12.34 -5.78 17.97
C CYS A 39 -10.92 -6.38 18.06
N TYR A 40 -10.82 -7.63 18.52
CA TYR A 40 -9.54 -8.34 18.61
C TYR A 40 -8.85 -8.47 17.24
N GLU A 41 -9.60 -8.87 16.21
CA GLU A 41 -9.08 -8.94 14.84
C GLU A 41 -8.64 -7.57 14.32
N TRP A 42 -9.42 -6.52 14.57
CA TRP A 42 -9.08 -5.16 14.19
C TRP A 42 -7.78 -4.69 14.85
N VAL A 43 -7.62 -4.90 16.16
CA VAL A 43 -6.40 -4.54 16.89
C VAL A 43 -5.18 -5.27 16.31
N ARG A 44 -5.29 -6.57 16.03
CA ARG A 44 -4.21 -7.33 15.40
C ARG A 44 -3.85 -6.82 14.00
N LYS A 45 -4.85 -6.40 13.21
CA LYS A 45 -4.62 -5.78 11.89
C LYS A 45 -3.96 -4.40 12.01
N CYS A 46 -4.21 -3.67 13.09
CA CYS A 46 -3.60 -2.36 13.33
C CYS A 46 -2.11 -2.48 13.61
N ASN A 47 -1.72 -3.40 14.50
CA ASN A 47 -0.33 -3.68 14.78
C ASN A 47 -0.21 -5.12 15.31
N PRO A 48 0.38 -6.05 14.54
CA PRO A 48 0.50 -7.43 14.96
C PRO A 48 1.54 -7.63 16.09
N ASN A 49 2.39 -6.63 16.38
CA ASN A 49 3.50 -6.70 17.34
C ASN A 49 4.39 -7.96 17.17
N PHE A 50 4.45 -8.48 15.95
CA PHE A 50 5.06 -9.77 15.67
C PHE A 50 6.56 -9.78 15.95
N ASP A 51 7.27 -8.76 15.47
CA ASP A 51 8.73 -8.64 15.66
C ASP A 51 9.12 -8.59 17.14
N GLN A 52 8.30 -7.94 17.96
CA GLN A 52 8.57 -7.89 19.39
C GLN A 52 8.31 -9.23 20.06
N ARG A 53 7.17 -9.87 19.77
CA ARG A 53 6.86 -11.19 20.29
C ARG A 53 7.91 -12.22 19.87
N LEU A 54 8.45 -12.12 18.66
CA LEU A 54 9.57 -12.95 18.21
C LEU A 54 10.83 -12.71 19.04
N LYS A 55 11.18 -11.44 19.32
CA LYS A 55 12.36 -11.09 20.12
C LYS A 55 12.26 -11.56 21.57
N THR A 56 11.10 -11.39 22.21
CA THR A 56 10.93 -11.68 23.65
C THR A 56 10.34 -13.06 23.92
N SER A 57 9.88 -13.78 22.89
CA SER A 57 9.11 -15.04 22.98
C SER A 57 7.86 -14.98 23.87
N ALA A 58 7.45 -13.78 24.27
CA ALA A 58 6.34 -13.50 25.18
C ALA A 58 5.86 -12.05 25.01
N ILE A 59 4.66 -11.74 25.50
CA ILE A 59 4.18 -10.35 25.57
C ILE A 59 4.97 -9.64 26.68
N SER A 60 5.52 -8.46 26.39
CA SER A 60 6.23 -7.65 27.39
C SER A 60 5.25 -6.93 28.31
N PHE A 61 5.47 -7.01 29.62
CA PHE A 61 4.66 -6.36 30.66
C PHE A 61 5.44 -5.26 31.38
N GLN A 62 4.71 -4.24 31.83
CA GLN A 62 5.19 -3.25 32.78
C GLN A 62 4.19 -3.15 33.92
N GLY A 63 4.59 -3.63 35.11
CA GLY A 63 3.64 -3.89 36.19
C GLY A 63 2.64 -4.97 35.80
N GLY A 64 1.35 -4.72 36.04
CA GLY A 64 0.27 -5.69 35.78
C GLY A 64 -0.33 -5.66 34.36
N VAL A 65 0.20 -4.86 33.44
CA VAL A 65 -0.36 -4.69 32.09
C VAL A 65 0.71 -4.81 31.00
N PRO A 66 0.35 -5.23 29.77
CA PRO A 66 1.27 -5.22 28.63
C PRO A 66 1.84 -3.83 28.39
N VAL A 67 3.01 -3.70 27.78
CA VAL A 67 3.60 -2.38 27.46
C VAL A 67 2.77 -1.66 26.37
N PHE A 68 2.42 -2.38 25.30
CA PHE A 68 1.75 -1.85 24.11
C PHE A 68 0.24 -1.73 24.30
N ARG A 69 -0.34 -0.65 23.76
CA ARG A 69 -1.78 -0.36 23.86
C ARG A 69 -2.63 -1.44 23.20
N GLU A 70 -2.19 -1.95 22.06
CA GLU A 70 -2.82 -3.03 21.31
C GLU A 70 -2.84 -4.33 22.11
N GLU A 71 -1.73 -4.66 22.77
CA GLU A 71 -1.64 -5.84 23.64
C GLU A 71 -2.50 -5.69 24.90
N LYS A 72 -2.54 -4.50 25.50
CA LYS A 72 -3.46 -4.20 26.62
C LYS A 72 -4.91 -4.46 26.20
N LEU A 73 -5.33 -3.92 25.05
CA LEU A 73 -6.70 -4.06 24.57
C LEU A 73 -7.03 -5.52 24.27
N ASN A 74 -6.15 -6.25 23.58
CA ASN A 74 -6.31 -7.67 23.29
C ASN A 74 -6.34 -8.54 24.55
N LEU A 75 -5.55 -8.21 25.58
CA LEU A 75 -5.58 -8.90 26.87
C LEU A 75 -6.93 -8.71 27.57
N LEU A 76 -7.44 -7.48 27.63
CA LEU A 76 -8.75 -7.18 28.22
C LEU A 76 -9.89 -7.88 27.49
N LEU A 77 -9.84 -7.90 26.16
CA LEU A 77 -10.77 -8.68 25.32
C LEU A 77 -10.68 -10.18 25.62
N GLY A 78 -9.46 -10.70 25.83
CA GLY A 78 -9.22 -12.10 26.20
C GLY A 78 -9.80 -12.50 27.56
N TYR A 79 -9.95 -11.55 28.48
CA TYR A 79 -10.67 -11.74 29.75
C TYR A 79 -12.20 -11.66 29.60
N GLY A 80 -12.72 -11.52 28.38
CA GLY A 80 -14.15 -11.44 28.11
C GLY A 80 -14.76 -10.06 28.37
N LEU A 81 -13.94 -9.02 28.52
CA LEU A 81 -14.44 -7.65 28.73
C LEU A 81 -15.00 -7.08 27.43
N ASP A 82 -16.10 -6.35 27.57
CA ASP A 82 -16.79 -5.71 26.46
C ASP A 82 -16.13 -4.35 26.14
N PRO A 83 -15.59 -4.18 24.91
CA PRO A 83 -14.90 -2.95 24.51
C PRO A 83 -15.80 -1.71 24.50
N GLN A 84 -17.13 -1.87 24.39
CA GLN A 84 -18.09 -0.75 24.44
C GLN A 84 -18.50 -0.37 25.85
N LYS A 85 -18.39 -1.26 26.83
CA LYS A 85 -18.82 -0.97 28.22
C LYS A 85 -17.75 -0.20 29.00
N LEU A 86 -16.48 -0.60 28.87
CA LEU A 86 -15.41 0.00 29.66
C LEU A 86 -14.80 1.23 28.98
N THR A 87 -14.89 2.39 29.63
CA THR A 87 -14.32 3.65 29.12
C THR A 87 -12.82 3.56 28.84
N TYR A 88 -12.10 2.80 29.67
CA TYR A 88 -10.67 2.56 29.49
C TYR A 88 -10.35 1.90 28.13
N MET A 89 -11.10 0.86 27.74
CA MET A 89 -10.93 0.19 26.44
C MET A 89 -11.27 1.11 25.26
N ARG A 90 -12.35 1.90 25.39
CA ARG A 90 -12.72 2.91 24.37
C ARG A 90 -11.63 3.95 24.18
N ASN A 91 -10.99 4.40 25.27
CA ASN A 91 -9.89 5.36 25.19
C ASN A 91 -8.65 4.74 24.54
N ILE A 92 -8.30 3.50 24.88
CA ILE A 92 -7.18 2.80 24.21
C ILE A 92 -7.44 2.66 22.71
N ALA A 93 -8.63 2.23 22.29
CA ALA A 93 -8.97 2.09 20.87
C ALA A 93 -8.89 3.43 20.12
N LYS A 94 -9.39 4.52 20.73
CA LYS A 94 -9.28 5.87 20.19
C LYS A 94 -7.83 6.32 20.04
N ASP A 95 -6.99 6.03 21.03
CA ASP A 95 -5.57 6.39 20.99
C ASP A 95 -4.83 5.64 19.89
N ILE A 96 -5.07 4.33 19.72
CA ILE A 96 -4.51 3.52 18.63
C ILE A 96 -4.88 4.13 17.27
N PHE A 97 -6.15 4.55 17.11
CA PHE A 97 -6.58 5.19 15.87
C PHE A 97 -5.96 6.59 15.69
N LYS A 98 -5.82 7.35 16.77
CA LYS A 98 -5.21 8.68 16.77
C LYS A 98 -3.74 8.62 16.33
N ASP A 99 -2.99 7.62 16.78
CA ASP A 99 -1.59 7.43 16.35
C ASP A 99 -1.50 7.25 14.83
N LYS A 100 -2.41 6.46 14.23
CA LYS A 100 -2.48 6.31 12.77
C LYS A 100 -2.81 7.62 12.07
N GLY A 101 -3.72 8.41 12.64
CA GLY A 101 -4.05 9.73 12.13
C GLY A 101 -2.84 10.68 12.16
N ASN A 102 -2.07 10.66 13.25
CA ASN A 102 -0.84 11.43 13.37
C ASN A 102 0.23 10.95 12.38
N GLU A 103 0.42 9.63 12.22
CA GLU A 103 1.36 9.09 11.23
C GLU A 103 1.00 9.52 9.80
N LEU A 104 -0.29 9.50 9.46
CA LEU A 104 -0.76 10.01 8.17
C LEU A 104 -0.51 11.51 8.02
N GLN A 105 -0.68 12.30 9.09
CA GLN A 105 -0.42 13.74 9.06
C GLN A 105 1.08 14.05 8.91
N ASP A 106 1.94 13.31 9.60
CA ASP A 106 3.38 13.54 9.64
C ASP A 106 4.06 13.06 8.36
N GLN A 107 3.67 11.88 7.84
CA GLN A 107 4.34 11.25 6.69
C GLN A 107 3.58 11.43 5.38
N LEU A 108 2.31 11.86 5.42
CA LEU A 108 1.42 12.00 4.25
C LEU A 108 1.42 10.76 3.34
N LYS A 109 1.53 9.57 3.94
CA LYS A 109 1.43 8.27 3.24
C LYS A 109 -0.02 7.97 2.89
N ILE A 110 -0.52 8.63 1.85
CA ILE A 110 -1.88 8.42 1.34
C ILE A 110 -1.98 7.02 0.74
N LYS A 111 -2.92 6.21 1.25
CA LYS A 111 -3.19 4.88 0.70
C LYS A 111 -3.88 5.01 -0.66
N ILE A 112 -3.24 4.47 -1.69
CA ILE A 112 -3.80 4.34 -3.03
C ILE A 112 -4.08 2.86 -3.27
N GLY A 113 -5.36 2.49 -3.40
CA GLY A 113 -5.77 1.08 -3.49
C GLY A 113 -5.25 0.35 -4.73
N ARG A 114 -4.91 1.08 -5.80
CA ARG A 114 -4.40 0.57 -7.08
C ARG A 114 -2.96 0.99 -7.33
N SER A 115 -2.09 0.78 -6.35
CA SER A 115 -0.64 0.99 -6.46
C SER A 115 0.11 -0.09 -5.70
N ALA A 116 1.31 -0.44 -6.18
CA ALA A 116 2.19 -1.40 -5.52
C ALA A 116 3.64 -1.05 -5.86
N TYR A 117 4.57 -1.47 -4.99
CA TYR A 117 6.00 -1.49 -5.30
C TYR A 117 6.35 -2.87 -5.85
N VAL A 118 6.95 -2.92 -7.04
CA VAL A 118 7.32 -4.18 -7.72
C VAL A 118 8.72 -4.07 -8.31
N TYR A 119 9.45 -5.19 -8.31
CA TYR A 119 10.80 -5.23 -8.91
C TYR A 119 10.73 -5.07 -10.41
N MET A 120 11.64 -4.26 -10.95
CA MET A 120 11.78 -4.03 -12.38
C MET A 120 12.70 -5.09 -13.00
N ILE A 121 12.29 -5.66 -14.13
CA ILE A 121 13.10 -6.58 -14.93
C ILE A 121 13.02 -6.16 -16.41
N PRO A 122 14.11 -6.26 -17.20
CA PRO A 122 14.05 -5.96 -18.62
C PRO A 122 13.41 -7.12 -19.40
N ASP A 123 12.74 -6.81 -20.49
CA ASP A 123 12.22 -7.80 -21.43
C ASP A 123 13.35 -8.44 -22.25
N PHE A 124 13.81 -9.60 -21.78
CA PHE A 124 14.82 -10.40 -22.47
C PHE A 124 14.30 -11.10 -23.74
N TRP A 125 12.98 -11.15 -23.96
CA TRP A 125 12.38 -11.80 -25.13
C TRP A 125 12.01 -10.82 -26.25
N GLY A 126 12.04 -9.51 -25.99
CA GLY A 126 11.74 -8.48 -26.98
C GLY A 126 10.29 -8.48 -27.46
N VAL A 127 9.36 -8.98 -26.64
CA VAL A 127 7.93 -9.12 -26.95
C VAL A 127 7.11 -7.87 -26.64
N LEU A 128 7.64 -6.97 -25.81
CA LEU A 128 7.06 -5.67 -25.50
C LEU A 128 7.45 -4.63 -26.55
N GLU A 129 6.52 -3.71 -26.84
CA GLU A 129 6.78 -2.54 -27.69
C GLU A 129 7.35 -1.38 -26.85
N PRO A 130 7.94 -0.34 -27.47
CA PRO A 130 8.30 0.87 -26.73
C PRO A 130 7.10 1.43 -25.92
N ASP A 131 7.38 1.94 -24.72
CA ASP A 131 6.39 2.44 -23.76
C ASP A 131 5.32 1.43 -23.30
N ALA A 132 5.57 0.13 -23.53
CA ALA A 132 4.76 -0.96 -22.98
C ALA A 132 5.46 -1.63 -21.80
N VAL A 133 4.65 -2.02 -20.81
CA VAL A 133 5.07 -2.81 -19.66
C VAL A 133 4.17 -4.02 -19.48
N TYR A 134 4.70 -5.06 -18.88
CA TYR A 134 3.91 -6.22 -18.45
C TYR A 134 3.96 -6.32 -16.93
N ILE A 135 2.80 -6.54 -16.32
CA ILE A 135 2.68 -6.79 -14.89
C ILE A 135 1.51 -7.72 -14.62
N GLU A 136 1.78 -8.77 -13.86
CA GLU A 136 0.76 -9.69 -13.37
C GLU A 136 1.01 -10.00 -11.90
N PHE A 137 -0.05 -9.96 -11.09
CA PHE A 137 0.01 -10.31 -9.68
C PHE A 137 -0.47 -11.73 -9.46
N SER A 138 0.20 -12.45 -8.56
CA SER A 138 -0.30 -13.73 -8.05
C SER A 138 -1.64 -13.58 -7.32
N SER A 139 -1.81 -12.49 -6.59
CA SER A 139 -3.06 -12.04 -6.00
C SER A 139 -3.00 -10.52 -5.82
N PHE A 140 -4.06 -9.81 -6.17
CA PHE A 140 -4.19 -8.38 -5.91
C PHE A 140 -5.63 -8.07 -5.56
N THR A 141 -5.84 -7.34 -4.46
CA THR A 141 -7.18 -6.91 -4.02
C THR A 141 -7.18 -5.39 -3.91
N ASP A 142 -8.05 -4.72 -4.67
CA ASP A 142 -8.23 -3.28 -4.56
C ASP A 142 -8.76 -2.92 -3.16
N GLY A 143 -8.03 -2.08 -2.42
CA GLY A 143 -8.41 -1.66 -1.07
C GLY A 143 -9.69 -0.82 -0.99
N ILE A 144 -10.22 -0.33 -2.12
CA ILE A 144 -11.44 0.49 -2.17
C ILE A 144 -12.67 -0.37 -2.47
N ASN A 145 -12.56 -1.29 -3.45
CA ASN A 145 -13.71 -2.06 -3.95
C ASN A 145 -13.64 -3.56 -3.61
N GLY A 146 -12.55 -4.03 -2.98
CA GLY A 146 -12.34 -5.45 -2.69
C GLY A 146 -12.18 -6.32 -3.94
N LEU A 147 -11.99 -5.73 -5.12
CA LEU A 147 -11.96 -6.46 -6.37
C LEU A 147 -10.64 -7.22 -6.49
N SER A 148 -10.72 -8.54 -6.54
CA SER A 148 -9.60 -9.43 -6.83
C SER A 148 -9.43 -9.62 -8.33
N ASN A 149 -8.20 -9.71 -8.81
CA ASN A 149 -7.85 -10.10 -10.20
C ASN A 149 -8.19 -9.05 -11.27
N VAL A 150 -7.82 -7.79 -11.06
CA VAL A 150 -7.79 -6.81 -12.16
C VAL A 150 -6.62 -7.17 -13.07
N THR A 151 -6.88 -7.88 -14.17
CA THR A 151 -5.91 -8.00 -15.25
C THR A 151 -5.68 -6.60 -15.82
N LEU A 152 -4.46 -6.08 -15.69
CA LEU A 152 -4.11 -4.72 -16.12
C LEU A 152 -4.00 -4.56 -17.65
N ASN A 153 -4.67 -5.42 -18.42
CA ASN A 153 -4.54 -5.42 -19.87
C ASN A 153 -5.16 -4.14 -20.46
N SER A 154 -4.38 -3.43 -21.27
CA SER A 154 -4.77 -2.22 -22.00
C SER A 154 -5.12 -1.01 -21.12
N ASN A 155 -4.57 -0.97 -19.89
CA ASN A 155 -4.68 0.20 -19.02
C ASN A 155 -3.42 1.06 -19.11
N GLU A 156 -3.60 2.39 -19.10
CA GLU A 156 -2.49 3.31 -18.81
C GLU A 156 -2.13 3.19 -17.33
N VAL A 157 -0.84 3.02 -17.05
CA VAL A 157 -0.30 2.96 -15.68
C VAL A 157 0.77 4.02 -15.50
N LEU A 158 0.94 4.48 -14.26
CA LEU A 158 2.04 5.33 -13.87
C LEU A 158 3.13 4.45 -13.23
N VAL A 159 4.36 4.60 -13.70
CA VAL A 159 5.54 3.95 -13.12
C VAL A 159 6.51 5.02 -12.63
N ALA A 160 7.09 4.82 -11.45
CA ALA A 160 8.01 5.77 -10.84
C ALA A 160 8.92 5.07 -9.82
N ARG A 161 10.20 5.43 -9.80
CA ARG A 161 11.10 5.05 -8.71
C ARG A 161 11.04 6.10 -7.60
N SER A 162 11.09 5.66 -6.36
CA SER A 162 11.28 6.57 -5.22
C SER A 162 12.78 6.92 -5.09
N SER A 163 13.22 8.18 -5.10
CA SER A 163 12.51 9.47 -5.13
C SER A 163 12.37 10.09 -6.54
N ALA A 164 11.18 10.61 -6.86
CA ALA A 164 10.91 11.26 -8.15
C ALA A 164 11.13 12.79 -8.10
N HIS A 165 12.38 13.25 -8.17
CA HIS A 165 12.72 14.67 -8.09
C HIS A 165 12.33 15.50 -9.32
N TYR A 166 12.40 14.91 -10.51
CA TYR A 166 12.06 15.60 -11.75
C TYR A 166 10.68 15.17 -12.26
N PRO A 167 9.93 16.06 -12.93
CA PRO A 167 8.63 15.72 -13.49
C PRO A 167 8.67 14.55 -14.49
N SER A 168 9.82 14.33 -15.13
CA SER A 168 10.07 13.20 -16.04
C SER A 168 10.37 11.88 -15.33
N TYR A 169 10.56 11.85 -14.00
CA TYR A 169 10.83 10.59 -13.29
C TYR A 169 9.58 9.74 -13.04
N ILE A 170 8.40 10.29 -13.34
CA ILE A 170 7.12 9.57 -13.35
C ILE A 170 6.71 9.44 -14.81
N GLN A 171 6.59 8.20 -15.28
CA GLN A 171 6.26 7.90 -16.67
C GLN A 171 4.88 7.28 -16.77
N ARG A 172 4.13 7.68 -17.80
CA ARG A 172 2.84 7.07 -18.16
C ARG A 172 3.10 6.08 -19.29
N VAL A 173 2.79 4.81 -19.05
CA VAL A 173 3.07 3.69 -19.98
C VAL A 173 1.83 2.79 -20.10
N LYS A 174 1.81 1.93 -21.11
CA LYS A 174 0.70 0.99 -21.32
C LYS A 174 1.00 -0.37 -20.71
N ALA A 175 0.13 -0.86 -19.84
CA ALA A 175 0.19 -2.24 -19.37
C ALA A 175 -0.44 -3.17 -20.42
N ILE A 176 0.35 -4.12 -20.92
CA ILE A 176 -0.05 -5.05 -21.99
C ILE A 176 0.12 -6.48 -21.49
N ALA A 177 -0.93 -7.29 -21.59
CA ALA A 177 -0.83 -8.72 -21.31
C ALA A 177 -0.06 -9.45 -22.42
N LYS A 178 0.90 -10.29 -22.03
CA LYS A 178 1.72 -11.11 -22.94
C LYS A 178 1.75 -12.54 -22.44
N ILE A 179 1.34 -13.49 -23.29
CA ILE A 179 1.27 -14.90 -22.91
C ILE A 179 2.67 -15.47 -22.65
N GLU A 180 3.66 -14.93 -23.36
CA GLU A 180 5.08 -15.25 -23.24
C GLU A 180 5.61 -14.93 -21.84
N LEU A 181 5.01 -13.95 -21.15
CA LEU A 181 5.42 -13.46 -19.84
C LEU A 181 4.52 -13.95 -18.69
N VAL A 182 3.50 -14.79 -18.95
CA VAL A 182 2.47 -15.22 -17.95
C VAL A 182 3.03 -15.91 -16.70
N ARG A 183 4.27 -16.41 -16.77
CA ARG A 183 4.94 -17.04 -15.62
C ARG A 183 5.63 -16.03 -14.71
N LEU A 184 5.85 -14.81 -15.20
CA LEU A 184 6.49 -13.73 -14.46
C LEU A 184 5.42 -13.01 -13.63
N LYS A 185 5.39 -13.30 -12.32
CA LYS A 185 4.40 -12.76 -11.40
C LYS A 185 5.05 -11.94 -10.31
N ASN A 186 4.32 -10.93 -9.82
CA ASN A 186 4.74 -9.99 -8.78
C ASN A 186 5.98 -9.17 -9.16
N ILE A 187 6.23 -9.00 -10.46
CA ILE A 187 7.29 -8.17 -11.03
C ILE A 187 6.73 -7.35 -12.19
N ILE A 188 7.41 -6.26 -12.53
CA ILE A 188 7.10 -5.47 -13.71
C ILE A 188 8.21 -5.65 -14.75
N VAL A 189 7.80 -5.99 -15.97
CA VAL A 189 8.72 -6.18 -17.09
C VAL A 189 8.68 -4.95 -17.98
N PHE A 190 9.83 -4.34 -18.20
CA PHE A 190 10.00 -3.14 -19.04
C PHE A 190 10.52 -3.53 -20.42
N SER A 191 9.99 -2.88 -21.45
CA SER A 191 10.51 -3.03 -22.80
C SER A 191 11.99 -2.68 -22.88
N THR A 192 12.74 -3.51 -23.62
CA THR A 192 14.12 -3.25 -24.02
C THR A 192 14.21 -2.49 -25.35
N LYS A 193 13.06 -2.28 -26.02
CA LYS A 193 12.99 -1.47 -27.24
C LYS A 193 12.87 0.01 -26.88
N ASP A 194 13.63 0.84 -27.57
CA ASP A 194 13.54 2.29 -27.46
C ASP A 194 12.68 2.88 -28.59
N SER A 195 11.89 3.89 -28.27
CA SER A 195 11.12 4.70 -29.23
C SER A 195 11.96 5.83 -29.84
N THR A 196 12.99 6.32 -29.14
CA THR A 196 13.70 7.55 -29.51
C THR A 196 15.09 7.34 -30.13
N ASN A 197 15.57 6.10 -30.27
CA ASN A 197 16.95 5.77 -30.71
C ASN A 197 18.03 6.47 -29.86
N GLU A 198 17.72 6.76 -28.59
CA GLU A 198 18.61 7.44 -27.63
C GLU A 198 19.32 6.45 -26.70
N ASP A 199 19.13 5.13 -26.91
CA ASP A 199 19.62 4.04 -26.06
C ASP A 199 19.20 4.21 -24.58
N GLN A 200 18.02 4.80 -24.33
CA GLN A 200 17.51 5.04 -22.97
C GLN A 200 16.43 4.03 -22.59
N SER A 201 16.77 3.14 -21.66
CA SER A 201 15.80 2.23 -21.04
C SER A 201 14.73 2.98 -20.23
N LEU A 202 13.54 2.40 -20.11
CA LEU A 202 12.48 2.97 -19.25
C LEU A 202 12.96 3.12 -17.79
N ALA A 203 13.72 2.16 -17.26
CA ALA A 203 14.30 2.23 -15.92
C ALA A 203 15.19 3.48 -15.74
N SER A 204 16.02 3.80 -16.74
CA SER A 204 16.87 4.99 -16.70
C SER A 204 16.07 6.30 -16.66
N LYS A 205 14.89 6.34 -17.30
CA LYS A 205 13.97 7.48 -17.23
C LYS A 205 13.37 7.65 -15.82
N LEU A 206 13.34 6.59 -15.01
CA LEU A 206 12.83 6.60 -13.63
C LEU A 206 13.95 6.93 -12.63
N SER A 207 14.39 8.19 -12.66
CA SER A 207 15.42 8.71 -11.78
C SER A 207 16.82 8.10 -12.00
N SER A 208 17.19 7.76 -13.23
CA SER A 208 18.44 7.05 -13.54
C SER A 208 18.52 5.67 -12.87
N GLY A 209 17.41 4.93 -12.91
CA GLY A 209 17.35 3.56 -12.40
C GLY A 209 17.88 2.52 -13.37
N ASP A 210 18.03 1.31 -12.86
CA ASP A 210 18.41 0.14 -13.63
C ASP A 210 17.61 -1.09 -13.17
N TYR A 211 18.14 -2.29 -13.35
CA TYR A 211 17.48 -3.55 -13.04
C TYR A 211 18.23 -4.37 -11.99
N ASP A 212 19.12 -3.74 -11.20
CA ASP A 212 20.01 -4.43 -10.27
C ASP A 212 19.39 -4.77 -8.90
N ARG A 213 18.16 -4.27 -8.65
CA ARG A 213 17.23 -4.51 -7.52
C ARG A 213 16.17 -3.41 -7.42
N ASP A 214 16.19 -2.42 -8.29
CA ASP A 214 15.26 -1.31 -8.23
C ASP A 214 13.79 -1.76 -8.32
N GLN A 215 12.93 -0.98 -7.64
CA GLN A 215 11.49 -1.14 -7.63
C GLN A 215 10.81 0.11 -8.19
N ALA A 216 9.68 -0.10 -8.86
CA ALA A 216 8.76 0.94 -9.33
C ALA A 216 7.36 0.80 -8.71
#